data_AF-A0A925J696-F1
#
_entry.id   AF-A0A925J696-F1
#
_cell.length_a   1.000
_cell.length_b   1.000
_cell.length_c   1.000
_cell.angle_alpha   90.00
_cell.angle_beta   90.00
_cell.angle_gamma   90.00
#
_symmetry.space_group_name_H-M   'P 1'
#
loop_
_entity.id
_entity.type
_entity.pdbx_description
1 polymer ?
#
loop_
_entity_poly.entity_id
_entity_poly.type
_entity_poly.pdbx_seq_one_letter_code
_entity_poly.pdbx_strand_id
1 'polypeptide(L)'
;MWIEFDNERIPVLRLLLVPIVFFAAGDVVLTLLQTAGVSVPEMAFLSLDLGIEGGVPTFYSSAQLMLAAGLLGVIWARKAAKGDRQRWGWMLLTLGFVFLSLDELASLHEEWGSLARGTVRREGFFRFRWIAVALALLPLVTVVFLPLLRSLPARFRRDFIVAGAIFIGSAVLLEGLGGMVLTRGGADTVGYNLLNVVENGGEMVGIALFVTALLRYIAAVVPHPHGRRDVAATA
;
A
#
# COMPACT_ATOMS: atom_id res chain seq x y z
N MET A 1 0.35 -9.85 -22.19
CA MET A 1 0.54 -8.39 -22.11
C MET A 1 1.31 -8.10 -20.83
N TRP A 2 2.62 -8.30 -20.90
CA TRP A 2 3.53 -8.12 -19.76
C TRP A 2 3.77 -6.62 -19.58
N ILE A 3 3.77 -6.17 -18.32
CA ILE A 3 4.07 -4.78 -17.97
C ILE A 3 5.58 -4.61 -18.20
N GLU A 4 5.98 -4.09 -19.36
CA GLU A 4 7.36 -3.63 -19.58
C GLU A 4 7.58 -2.39 -18.72
N PHE A 5 8.13 -2.62 -17.53
CA PHE A 5 8.77 -1.58 -16.74
C PHE A 5 10.01 -1.15 -17.51
N ASP A 6 9.87 -0.14 -18.39
CA ASP A 6 10.99 0.47 -19.11
C ASP A 6 11.99 1.02 -18.07
N ASN A 7 12.98 0.19 -17.82
CA ASN A 7 13.89 0.29 -16.69
C ASN A 7 14.99 1.35 -16.91
N GLU A 8 15.02 1.96 -18.09
CA GLU A 8 16.01 2.93 -18.53
C GLU A 8 15.72 4.36 -18.05
N ARG A 9 14.48 4.66 -17.61
CA ARG A 9 14.08 6.06 -17.35
C ARG A 9 13.75 6.42 -15.91
N ILE A 10 13.40 5.47 -15.04
CA ILE A 10 13.13 5.72 -13.60
C ILE A 10 13.46 4.46 -12.77
N PRO A 11 14.65 4.34 -12.14
CA PRO A 11 15.01 3.19 -11.30
C PRO A 11 14.27 3.12 -9.95
N VAL A 12 13.28 4.00 -9.73
CA VAL A 12 12.59 4.17 -8.44
C VAL A 12 11.87 2.91 -8.00
N LEU A 13 11.19 2.19 -8.90
CA LEU A 13 10.51 0.95 -8.51
C LEU A 13 11.50 -0.06 -7.93
N ARG A 14 12.65 -0.24 -8.58
CA ARG A 14 13.70 -1.15 -8.07
C ARG A 14 14.23 -0.68 -6.72
N LEU A 15 14.47 0.61 -6.56
CA LEU A 15 14.92 1.20 -5.30
C LEU A 15 13.91 0.95 -4.16
N LEU A 16 12.61 0.99 -4.45
CA LEU A 16 11.57 0.70 -3.47
C LEU A 16 11.40 -0.81 -3.22
N LEU A 17 11.63 -1.67 -4.22
CA LEU A 17 11.47 -3.12 -4.05
C LEU A 17 12.62 -3.76 -3.26
N VAL A 18 13.85 -3.21 -3.32
CA VAL A 18 15.01 -3.79 -2.63
C VAL A 18 14.82 -3.90 -1.11
N PRO A 19 14.41 -2.84 -0.38
CA PRO A 19 14.10 -2.95 1.05
C PRO A 19 12.99 -3.96 1.35
N ILE A 20 11.93 -4.00 0.53
CA ILE A 20 10.80 -4.92 0.72
C ILE A 20 11.27 -6.38 0.63
N VAL A 21 12.07 -6.70 -0.39
CA VAL A 21 12.64 -8.05 -0.55
C VAL A 21 13.57 -8.39 0.60
N PHE A 22 14.36 -7.42 1.07
CA PHE A 22 15.25 -7.61 2.22
C PHE A 22 14.47 -7.92 3.51
N PHE A 23 13.42 -7.16 3.82
CA PHE A 23 12.55 -7.43 4.98
C PHE A 23 11.84 -8.77 4.85
N ALA A 24 11.22 -9.06 3.70
CA ALA A 24 10.54 -10.33 3.47
C ALA A 24 11.47 -11.54 3.61
N ALA A 25 12.68 -11.47 3.05
CA ALA A 25 13.67 -12.53 3.21
C ALA A 25 14.14 -12.67 4.67
N GLY A 26 14.34 -11.53 5.35
CA GLY A 26 14.69 -11.49 6.77
C GLY A 26 13.64 -12.16 7.65
N ASP A 27 12.38 -11.76 7.50
CA ASP A 27 11.24 -12.32 8.24
C ASP A 27 11.09 -13.83 8.03
N VAL A 28 11.21 -14.30 6.77
CA VAL A 28 11.21 -15.74 6.49
C VAL A 28 12.33 -16.46 7.24
N VAL A 29 13.54 -15.88 7.29
CA VAL A 29 14.65 -16.46 8.07
C VAL A 29 14.33 -16.46 9.57
N LEU A 30 13.77 -15.38 10.12
CA LEU A 30 13.37 -15.30 11.52
C LEU A 30 12.34 -16.37 11.87
N THR A 31 11.32 -16.54 11.03
CA THR A 31 10.29 -17.57 11.17
C THR A 31 10.89 -18.98 11.16
N LEU A 32 11.83 -19.27 10.27
CA LEU A 32 12.50 -20.58 10.22
C LEU A 32 13.38 -20.83 11.45
N LEU A 33 14.10 -19.82 11.93
CA LEU A 33 14.91 -19.92 13.15
C LEU A 33 14.05 -20.18 14.38
N GLN A 34 12.94 -19.45 14.55
CA GLN A 34 11.98 -19.70 15.63
C GLN A 34 11.41 -21.12 15.56
N THR A 35 11.03 -21.58 14.37
CA THR A 35 10.49 -22.93 14.15
C THR A 35 11.51 -24.02 14.47
N ALA A 36 12.80 -23.75 14.23
CA ALA A 36 13.89 -24.64 14.60
C ALA A 36 14.26 -24.60 16.10
N GLY A 37 13.55 -23.81 16.91
CA GLY A 37 13.82 -23.65 18.35
C GLY A 37 15.04 -22.78 18.65
N VAL A 38 15.52 -21.99 17.68
CA VAL A 38 16.64 -21.06 17.88
C VAL A 38 16.11 -19.79 18.53
N SER A 39 16.69 -19.42 19.68
CA SER A 39 16.39 -18.16 20.35
C SER A 39 16.93 -16.99 19.52
N VAL A 40 16.05 -16.09 19.10
CA VAL A 40 16.40 -14.90 18.31
C VAL A 40 16.15 -13.65 19.17
N PRO A 41 17.05 -12.66 19.19
CA PRO A 41 16.83 -11.42 19.94
C PRO A 41 15.65 -10.61 19.40
N GLU A 42 14.91 -9.96 20.29
CA GLU A 42 13.78 -9.06 19.95
C GLU A 42 14.17 -8.00 18.91
N MET A 43 15.39 -7.48 18.98
CA MET A 43 15.89 -6.47 18.03
C MET A 43 15.94 -6.97 16.59
N ALA A 44 16.12 -8.28 16.36
CA ALA A 44 16.09 -8.83 15.03
C ALA A 44 14.66 -8.77 14.45
N PHE A 45 13.65 -9.06 15.28
CA PHE A 45 12.25 -8.94 14.88
C PHE A 45 11.87 -7.49 14.59
N LEU A 46 12.19 -6.55 15.48
CA LEU A 46 11.97 -5.12 15.22
C LEU A 46 12.65 -4.60 13.94
N SER A 47 13.71 -5.26 13.47
CA SER A 47 14.46 -4.84 12.29
C SER A 47 13.95 -5.45 10.97
N LEU A 48 13.34 -6.63 11.01
CA LEU A 48 13.09 -7.44 9.81
C LEU A 48 11.67 -8.02 9.73
N ASP A 49 11.01 -8.24 10.86
CA ASP A 49 9.67 -8.83 10.92
C ASP A 49 8.65 -7.84 10.34
N LEU A 50 7.95 -8.29 9.30
CA LEU A 50 6.97 -7.47 8.59
C LEU A 50 5.64 -7.36 9.34
N GLY A 51 5.34 -8.30 10.25
CA GLY A 51 4.10 -8.34 11.02
C GLY A 51 4.16 -7.62 12.36
N ILE A 52 5.34 -7.14 12.79
CA ILE A 52 5.46 -6.34 14.01
C ILE A 52 5.23 -4.87 13.71
N GLU A 53 4.23 -4.31 14.40
CA GLU A 53 3.96 -2.88 14.41
C GLU A 53 5.05 -2.11 15.18
N GLY A 54 5.46 -0.97 14.63
CA GLY A 54 6.50 -0.12 15.23
C GLY A 54 7.93 -0.56 14.93
N GLY A 55 8.13 -1.55 14.05
CA GLY A 55 9.43 -1.97 13.55
C GLY A 55 9.99 -1.06 12.45
N VAL A 56 11.22 -1.36 12.01
CA VAL A 56 11.84 -0.75 10.83
C VAL A 56 11.00 -0.95 9.56
N PRO A 57 10.39 -2.12 9.31
CA PRO A 57 9.51 -2.31 8.15
C PRO A 57 8.26 -1.41 8.19
N THR A 58 7.61 -1.27 9.36
CA THR A 58 6.48 -0.34 9.57
C THR A 58 6.86 1.10 9.25
N PHE A 59 8.02 1.56 9.75
CA PHE A 59 8.52 2.89 9.44
C PHE A 59 8.77 3.07 7.93
N TYR A 60 9.29 2.03 7.27
CA TYR A 60 9.49 2.04 5.82
C TYR A 60 8.17 2.16 5.05
N SER A 61 7.16 1.33 5.36
CA SER A 61 5.81 1.41 4.77
C SER A 61 5.20 2.79 4.97
N SER A 62 5.25 3.31 6.21
CA SER A 62 4.73 4.64 6.53
C SER A 62 5.45 5.74 5.75
N ALA A 63 6.78 5.65 5.58
CA ALA A 63 7.54 6.59 4.76
C ALA A 63 7.15 6.52 3.27
N GLN A 64 6.86 5.32 2.74
CA GLN A 64 6.37 5.17 1.36
C GLN A 64 4.99 5.82 1.18
N LEU A 65 4.08 5.63 2.15
CA LEU A 65 2.76 6.27 2.16
C LEU A 65 2.87 7.78 2.23
N MET A 66 3.74 8.32 3.08
CA MET A 66 4.01 9.76 3.18
C MET A 66 4.61 10.32 1.89
N LEU A 67 5.52 9.58 1.24
CA LEU A 67 6.04 9.94 -0.07
C LEU A 67 4.92 10.01 -1.12
N ALA A 68 4.04 9.01 -1.17
CA ALA A 68 2.88 9.02 -2.06
C ALA A 68 1.96 10.23 -1.78
N ALA A 69 1.68 10.54 -0.51
CA ALA A 69 0.95 11.73 -0.09
C ALA A 69 1.62 13.03 -0.57
N GLY A 70 2.95 13.16 -0.43
CA GLY A 70 3.69 14.31 -0.93
C GLY A 70 3.54 14.50 -2.44
N LEU A 71 3.68 13.41 -3.21
CA LEU A 71 3.50 13.43 -4.67
C LEU A 71 2.06 13.77 -5.08
N LEU A 72 1.06 13.21 -4.39
CA LEU A 72 -0.34 13.57 -4.55
C LEU A 72 -0.58 15.05 -4.25
N GLY A 73 0.04 15.59 -3.19
CA GLY A 73 0.01 17.00 -2.81
C GLY A 73 0.56 17.91 -3.91
N VAL A 74 1.66 17.52 -4.55
CA VAL A 74 2.22 18.23 -5.71
C VAL A 74 1.24 18.24 -6.89
N ILE A 75 0.60 17.10 -7.18
CA ILE A 75 -0.40 17.00 -8.25
C ILE A 75 -1.62 17.89 -7.91
N TRP A 76 -2.12 17.79 -6.68
CA TRP A 76 -3.22 18.60 -6.19
C TRP A 76 -2.96 20.09 -6.35
N ALA A 77 -1.81 20.59 -5.88
CA ALA A 77 -1.46 22.01 -5.95
C ALA A 77 -1.47 22.53 -7.40
N ARG A 78 -0.94 21.74 -8.34
CA ARG A 78 -0.94 22.07 -9.77
C ARG A 78 -2.34 22.07 -10.39
N LYS A 79 -3.15 21.08 -10.01
CA LYS A 79 -4.55 20.97 -10.47
C LYS A 79 -5.39 22.12 -9.91
N ALA A 80 -5.15 22.51 -8.66
CA ALA A 80 -5.80 23.65 -8.01
C ALA A 80 -5.46 24.98 -8.70
N ALA A 81 -4.18 25.21 -9.02
CA ALA A 81 -3.72 26.40 -9.74
C ALA A 81 -4.34 26.55 -11.14
N LYS A 82 -4.72 25.44 -11.79
CA LYS A 82 -5.40 25.43 -13.09
C LYS A 82 -6.93 25.44 -13.01
N GLY A 83 -7.50 25.52 -11.79
CA GLY A 83 -8.96 25.45 -11.60
C GLY A 83 -9.58 24.11 -12.02
N ASP A 84 -8.79 23.03 -12.07
CA ASP A 84 -9.28 21.70 -12.49
C ASP A 84 -10.27 21.17 -11.44
N ARG A 85 -11.47 20.76 -11.88
CA ARG A 85 -12.53 20.20 -11.02
C ARG A 85 -12.04 19.01 -10.21
N GLN A 86 -11.14 18.19 -10.75
CA GLN A 86 -10.61 17.00 -10.10
C GLN A 86 -9.59 17.31 -9.00
N ARG A 87 -9.23 18.59 -8.77
CA ARG A 87 -8.35 18.99 -7.65
C ARG A 87 -8.84 18.43 -6.32
N TRP A 88 -10.14 18.37 -6.09
CA TRP A 88 -10.69 17.86 -4.83
C TRP A 88 -10.46 16.36 -4.67
N GLY A 89 -10.55 15.57 -5.75
CA GLY A 89 -10.20 14.15 -5.72
C GLY A 89 -8.72 13.94 -5.37
N TRP A 90 -7.82 14.73 -5.95
CA TRP A 90 -6.40 14.68 -5.59
C TRP A 90 -6.15 15.10 -4.15
N MET A 91 -6.82 16.13 -3.65
CA MET A 91 -6.74 16.56 -2.25
C MET A 91 -7.19 15.45 -1.29
N LEU A 92 -8.31 14.81 -1.59
CA LEU A 92 -8.84 13.71 -0.79
C LEU A 92 -7.87 12.52 -0.77
N LEU A 93 -7.22 12.19 -1.90
CA LEU A 93 -6.16 11.18 -1.92
C LEU A 93 -4.96 11.62 -1.07
N THR A 94 -4.51 12.87 -1.18
CA THR A 94 -3.40 13.38 -0.35
C THR A 94 -3.69 13.20 1.13
N LEU A 95 -4.86 13.66 1.59
CA LEU A 95 -5.26 13.53 3.00
C LEU A 95 -5.45 12.06 3.40
N GLY A 96 -6.00 11.24 2.51
CA GLY A 96 -6.15 9.80 2.74
C GLY A 96 -4.81 9.09 2.92
N PHE A 97 -3.79 9.39 2.10
CA PHE A 97 -2.46 8.80 2.24
C PHE A 97 -1.69 9.34 3.45
N VAL A 98 -1.90 10.61 3.84
CA VAL A 98 -1.39 11.11 5.13
C VAL A 98 -2.02 10.32 6.28
N PHE A 99 -3.34 10.12 6.24
CA PHE A 99 -4.04 9.31 7.24
C PHE A 99 -3.50 7.88 7.28
N LEU A 100 -3.34 7.21 6.13
CA LEU A 100 -2.79 5.85 6.07
C LEU A 100 -1.35 5.78 6.61
N SER A 101 -0.52 6.78 6.35
CA SER A 101 0.85 6.83 6.91
C SER A 101 0.86 6.96 8.44
N LEU A 102 -0.10 7.70 9.01
CA LEU A 102 -0.25 7.82 10.46
C LEU A 102 -0.85 6.55 11.07
N ASP A 103 -1.82 5.96 10.37
CA ASP A 103 -2.43 4.68 10.73
C ASP A 103 -1.37 3.59 10.81
N GLU A 104 -0.50 3.47 9.81
CA GLU A 104 0.60 2.50 9.79
C GLU A 104 1.52 2.60 11.03
N LEU A 105 1.76 3.82 11.54
CA LEU A 105 2.63 4.00 12.71
C LEU A 105 1.92 3.80 14.06
N ALA A 106 0.60 3.96 14.09
CA ALA A 106 -0.19 4.04 15.32
C ALA A 106 -1.31 2.99 15.41
N SER A 107 -1.44 2.16 14.37
CA SER A 107 -2.37 1.04 14.26
C SER A 107 -3.81 1.45 14.55
N LEU A 108 -4.22 2.62 14.05
CA LEU A 108 -5.51 3.24 14.39
C LEU A 108 -6.69 2.42 13.88
N HIS A 109 -6.52 1.67 12.80
CA HIS A 109 -7.53 0.78 12.26
C HIS A 109 -7.89 -0.35 13.22
N GLU A 110 -6.98 -0.81 14.07
CA GLU A 110 -7.29 -1.77 15.13
C GLU A 110 -8.35 -1.21 16.09
N GLU A 111 -8.17 0.06 16.48
CA GLU A 111 -9.13 0.78 17.31
C GLU A 111 -10.47 0.95 16.60
N TRP A 112 -10.52 1.11 15.29
CA TRP A 112 -11.79 1.21 14.54
C TRP A 112 -12.56 -0.09 14.49
N GLY A 113 -11.88 -1.23 14.67
CA GLY A 113 -12.52 -2.51 14.96
C GLY A 113 -13.47 -2.44 16.17
N SER A 114 -13.32 -1.43 17.03
CA SER A 114 -14.27 -1.07 18.08
C SER A 114 -15.69 -0.81 17.60
N LEU A 115 -15.85 -0.20 16.42
CA LEU A 115 -17.15 0.20 15.87
C LEU A 115 -17.99 -1.01 15.46
N ALA A 116 -17.34 -2.12 15.15
CA ALA A 116 -17.98 -3.40 14.87
C ALA A 116 -18.09 -4.29 16.13
N ARG A 117 -17.82 -3.76 17.33
CA ARG A 117 -18.06 -4.49 18.58
C ARG A 117 -19.56 -4.76 18.74
N GLY A 118 -19.89 -6.00 19.07
CA GLY A 118 -21.27 -6.45 19.27
C GLY A 118 -22.02 -6.86 18.00
N THR A 119 -21.57 -6.41 16.82
CA THR A 119 -22.17 -6.80 15.52
C THR A 119 -21.35 -7.86 14.78
N VAL A 120 -20.02 -7.83 14.93
CA VAL A 120 -19.10 -8.78 14.27
C VAL A 120 -18.30 -9.57 15.31
N ARG A 121 -18.31 -10.90 15.19
CA ARG A 121 -17.55 -11.82 16.05
C ARG A 121 -16.07 -11.85 15.60
N ARG A 122 -15.13 -11.93 16.55
CA ARG A 122 -13.67 -12.01 16.28
C ARG A 122 -13.27 -13.44 15.90
N GLU A 123 -13.75 -13.91 14.76
CA GLU A 123 -13.51 -15.27 14.29
C GLU A 123 -13.39 -15.33 12.77
N GLY A 124 -12.62 -16.30 12.28
CA GLY A 124 -12.46 -16.54 10.85
C GLY A 124 -11.93 -15.30 10.13
N PHE A 125 -12.58 -14.95 9.02
CA PHE A 125 -12.20 -13.79 8.20
C PHE A 125 -12.24 -12.47 8.95
N PHE A 126 -13.14 -12.35 9.92
CA PHE A 126 -13.37 -11.11 10.68
C PHE A 126 -12.69 -11.15 12.05
N ARG A 127 -11.63 -11.95 12.19
CA ARG A 127 -10.78 -11.96 13.37
C ARG A 127 -10.30 -10.55 13.71
N PHE A 128 -9.88 -9.82 12.68
CA PHE A 128 -9.62 -8.40 12.68
C PHE A 128 -10.91 -7.68 12.26
N ARG A 129 -11.57 -7.02 13.22
CA ARG A 129 -12.91 -6.44 13.01
C ARG A 129 -12.91 -5.25 12.06
N TRP A 130 -11.77 -4.58 11.92
CA TRP A 130 -11.64 -3.42 11.05
C TRP A 130 -11.85 -3.80 9.58
N ILE A 131 -11.57 -5.04 9.18
CA ILE A 131 -11.89 -5.61 7.86
C ILE A 131 -13.38 -5.40 7.52
N ALA A 132 -14.29 -5.60 8.48
CA ALA A 132 -15.71 -5.39 8.24
C ALA A 132 -16.04 -3.90 7.97
N VAL A 133 -15.37 -2.99 8.70
CA VAL A 133 -15.49 -1.55 8.49
C VAL A 133 -14.92 -1.17 7.12
N ALA A 134 -13.75 -1.69 6.75
CA ALA A 134 -13.11 -1.46 5.46
C ALA A 134 -13.99 -1.94 4.30
N LEU A 135 -14.54 -3.17 4.38
CA LEU A 135 -15.44 -3.71 3.36
C LEU A 135 -16.73 -2.89 3.20
N ALA A 136 -17.26 -2.31 4.29
CA ALA A 136 -18.41 -1.43 4.22
C ALA A 136 -18.08 -0.07 3.56
N LEU A 137 -16.88 0.46 3.78
CA LEU A 137 -16.43 1.74 3.23
C LEU A 137 -15.89 1.64 1.79
N LEU A 138 -15.36 0.48 1.37
CA LEU A 138 -14.71 0.30 0.07
C LEU A 138 -15.60 0.67 -1.14
N PRO A 139 -16.91 0.35 -1.19
CA PRO A 139 -17.80 0.80 -2.25
C PRO A 139 -17.94 2.32 -2.31
N LEU A 140 -18.03 2.99 -1.15
CA LEU A 140 -18.10 4.45 -1.05
C LEU A 140 -16.83 5.09 -1.58
N VAL A 141 -15.66 4.60 -1.13
CA VAL A 141 -14.34 5.04 -1.61
C VAL A 141 -14.25 4.90 -3.13
N THR A 142 -14.67 3.74 -3.66
CA THR A 142 -14.68 3.47 -5.10
C THR A 142 -15.53 4.49 -5.86
N VAL A 143 -16.76 4.74 -5.41
CA VAL A 143 -17.68 5.71 -6.06
C VAL A 143 -17.12 7.13 -6.00
N VAL A 144 -16.54 7.55 -4.88
CA VAL A 144 -15.96 8.89 -4.69
C VAL A 144 -14.78 9.12 -5.64
N PHE A 145 -13.90 8.13 -5.82
CA PHE A 145 -12.72 8.28 -6.67
C PHE A 145 -12.94 7.88 -8.14
N LEU A 146 -14.09 7.30 -8.48
CA LEU A 146 -14.39 6.88 -9.84
C LEU A 146 -14.36 8.03 -10.88
N PRO A 147 -14.88 9.24 -10.62
CA PRO A 147 -14.74 10.38 -11.53
C PRO A 147 -13.27 10.77 -11.75
N LEU A 148 -12.47 10.75 -10.68
CA LEU A 148 -11.04 11.03 -10.74
C LEU A 148 -10.33 10.01 -11.62
N LEU A 149 -10.53 8.71 -11.35
CA LEU A 149 -9.94 7.63 -12.13
C LEU A 149 -10.32 7.72 -13.61
N ARG A 150 -11.59 8.02 -13.92
CA ARG A 150 -12.05 8.18 -15.31
C ARG A 150 -11.43 9.37 -16.02
N SER A 151 -11.02 10.41 -15.31
CA SER A 151 -10.35 11.59 -15.87
C SER A 151 -8.90 11.34 -16.28
N LEU A 152 -8.28 10.25 -15.81
CA LEU A 152 -6.90 9.90 -16.12
C LEU A 152 -6.78 9.27 -17.52
N PRO A 153 -5.68 9.54 -18.26
CA PRO A 153 -5.31 8.74 -19.42
C PRO A 153 -5.23 7.24 -19.08
N ALA A 154 -5.63 6.38 -20.02
CA ALA A 154 -5.82 4.95 -19.79
C ALA A 154 -4.62 4.25 -19.14
N ARG A 155 -3.39 4.61 -19.54
CA ARG A 155 -2.15 4.08 -18.96
C ARG A 155 -2.05 4.31 -17.45
N PHE A 156 -2.27 5.54 -16.98
CA PHE A 156 -2.14 5.89 -15.56
C PHE A 156 -3.31 5.36 -14.75
N ARG A 157 -4.51 5.35 -15.35
CA ARG A 157 -5.68 4.73 -14.74
C ARG A 157 -5.41 3.26 -14.44
N ARG A 158 -4.83 2.51 -15.39
CA ARG A 158 -4.46 1.10 -15.18
C ARG A 158 -3.44 0.96 -14.06
N ASP A 159 -2.37 1.75 -14.09
CA ASP A 159 -1.32 1.69 -13.07
C ASP A 159 -1.89 1.95 -11.66
N PHE A 160 -2.77 2.93 -11.52
CA PHE A 160 -3.44 3.26 -10.24
C PHE A 160 -4.35 2.13 -9.76
N ILE A 161 -5.14 1.55 -10.67
CA ILE A 161 -6.04 0.43 -10.34
C ILE A 161 -5.24 -0.80 -9.92
N VAL A 162 -4.16 -1.14 -10.63
CA VAL A 162 -3.33 -2.30 -10.29
C VAL A 162 -2.66 -2.09 -8.94
N ALA A 163 -2.05 -0.93 -8.71
CA ALA A 163 -1.41 -0.61 -7.43
C ALA A 163 -2.41 -0.65 -6.25
N GLY A 164 -3.58 -0.03 -6.43
CA GLY A 164 -4.64 -0.05 -5.42
C GLY A 164 -5.24 -1.43 -5.18
N ALA A 165 -5.40 -2.26 -6.22
CA ALA A 165 -5.90 -3.62 -6.08
C ALA A 165 -4.91 -4.53 -5.32
N ILE A 166 -3.61 -4.35 -5.55
CA ILE A 166 -2.57 -5.07 -4.79
C ILE A 166 -2.59 -4.63 -3.33
N PHE A 167 -2.57 -3.32 -3.06
CA PHE A 167 -2.59 -2.78 -1.70
C PHE A 167 -3.83 -3.22 -0.91
N ILE A 168 -5.02 -2.93 -1.43
CA ILE A 168 -6.30 -3.27 -0.75
C ILE A 168 -6.50 -4.79 -0.69
N GLY A 169 -6.07 -5.51 -1.74
CA GLY A 169 -6.14 -6.97 -1.77
C GLY A 169 -5.28 -7.60 -0.67
N SER A 170 -4.07 -7.09 -0.46
CA SER A 170 -3.23 -7.49 0.67
C SER A 170 -3.90 -7.16 2.00
N ALA A 171 -4.21 -5.89 2.24
CA ALA A 171 -4.73 -5.42 3.52
C ALA A 171 -6.06 -6.06 3.95
N VAL A 172 -6.96 -6.35 3.01
CA VAL A 172 -8.29 -6.86 3.34
C VAL A 172 -8.38 -8.37 3.17
N LEU A 173 -7.87 -8.92 2.06
CA LEU A 173 -8.04 -10.34 1.76
C LEU A 173 -7.01 -11.19 2.48
N LEU A 174 -5.73 -10.80 2.45
CA LEU A 174 -4.67 -11.62 3.06
C LEU A 174 -4.76 -11.56 4.58
N GLU A 175 -5.01 -10.39 5.16
CA GLU A 175 -5.24 -10.28 6.61
C GLU A 175 -6.47 -11.07 7.07
N GLY A 176 -7.57 -11.02 6.31
CA GLY A 176 -8.74 -11.84 6.60
C GLY A 176 -8.47 -13.34 6.49
N LEU A 177 -7.67 -13.78 5.52
CA LEU A 177 -7.21 -15.17 5.44
C LEU A 177 -6.31 -15.51 6.63
N GLY A 178 -5.43 -14.60 7.06
CA GLY A 178 -4.62 -14.70 8.27
C GLY A 178 -5.48 -14.89 9.50
N GLY A 179 -6.57 -14.14 9.61
CA GLY A 179 -7.59 -14.29 10.64
C GLY A 179 -8.20 -15.70 10.69
N MET A 180 -8.45 -16.32 9.53
CA MET A 180 -8.96 -17.69 9.46
C MET A 180 -7.93 -18.71 9.97
N VAL A 181 -6.67 -18.55 9.58
CA VAL A 181 -5.57 -19.41 10.03
C VAL A 181 -5.39 -19.27 11.54
N LEU A 182 -5.33 -18.03 12.03
CA LEU A 182 -5.17 -17.68 13.44
C LEU A 182 -6.29 -18.27 14.31
N THR A 183 -7.53 -18.23 13.82
CA THR A 183 -8.69 -18.78 14.53
C THR A 183 -8.62 -20.32 14.67
N ARG A 184 -7.96 -21.01 13.73
CA ARG A 184 -7.90 -22.49 13.69
C ARG A 184 -6.63 -23.08 14.29
N GLY A 185 -5.49 -22.40 14.16
CA GLY A 185 -4.16 -22.96 14.44
C GLY A 185 -3.29 -22.17 15.43
N GLY A 186 -3.72 -20.98 15.87
CA GLY A 186 -2.88 -20.09 16.71
C GLY A 186 -1.88 -19.26 15.91
N ALA A 187 -1.26 -18.27 16.57
CA ALA A 187 -0.37 -17.29 15.93
C ALA A 187 0.99 -17.89 15.54
N ASP A 188 1.47 -18.89 16.28
CA ASP A 188 2.83 -19.43 16.13
C ASP A 188 2.95 -20.48 15.01
N THR A 189 2.12 -20.37 13.97
CA THR A 189 2.19 -21.29 12.84
C THR A 189 3.02 -20.69 11.72
N VAL A 190 3.93 -21.49 11.15
CA VAL A 190 4.71 -21.10 9.97
C VAL A 190 3.79 -20.59 8.84
N GLY A 191 2.63 -21.22 8.68
CA GLY A 191 1.64 -20.80 7.68
C GLY A 191 1.08 -19.39 7.92
N TYR A 192 0.86 -19.00 9.18
CA TYR A 192 0.42 -17.65 9.53
C TYR A 192 1.54 -16.64 9.28
N ASN A 193 2.76 -16.90 9.75
CA ASN A 193 3.89 -15.99 9.57
C ASN A 193 4.21 -15.77 8.08
N LEU A 194 4.21 -16.83 7.27
CA LEU A 194 4.41 -16.70 5.81
C LEU A 194 3.29 -15.91 5.13
N LEU A 195 2.06 -16.02 5.62
CA LEU A 195 0.94 -15.23 5.11
C LEU A 195 1.13 -13.74 5.46
N ASN A 196 1.55 -13.43 6.69
CA ASN A 196 1.88 -12.06 7.10
C ASN A 196 2.99 -11.44 6.24
N VAL A 197 4.02 -12.22 5.86
CA VAL A 197 5.07 -11.75 4.95
C VAL A 197 4.48 -11.35 3.59
N VAL A 198 3.58 -12.16 3.04
CA VAL A 198 2.95 -11.90 1.74
C VAL A 198 1.97 -10.72 1.83
N GLU A 199 1.24 -10.61 2.92
CA GLU A 199 0.33 -9.51 3.22
C GLU A 199 1.06 -8.17 3.26
N ASN A 200 1.91 -7.98 4.26
CA ASN A 200 2.66 -6.73 4.49
C ASN A 200 3.59 -6.40 3.31
N GLY A 201 4.27 -7.42 2.77
CA GLY A 201 5.08 -7.24 1.57
C GLY A 201 4.26 -6.80 0.36
N GLY A 202 3.06 -7.36 0.19
CA GLY A 202 2.14 -6.99 -0.88
C GLY A 202 1.60 -5.57 -0.73
N GLU A 203 1.32 -5.11 0.49
CA GLU A 203 0.97 -3.71 0.74
C GLU A 203 2.07 -2.75 0.31
N MET A 204 3.31 -2.99 0.78
CA MET A 204 4.48 -2.19 0.40
C MET A 204 4.73 -2.20 -1.11
N VAL A 205 4.52 -3.33 -1.79
CA VAL A 205 4.60 -3.44 -3.26
C VAL A 205 3.51 -2.60 -3.92
N GLY A 206 2.28 -2.66 -3.43
CA GLY A 206 1.18 -1.83 -3.90
C GLY A 206 1.51 -0.33 -3.82
N ILE A 207 2.06 0.11 -2.68
CA ILE A 207 2.49 1.50 -2.48
C ILE A 207 3.66 1.85 -3.43
N ALA A 208 4.65 0.99 -3.58
CA ALA A 208 5.79 1.21 -4.47
C ALA A 208 5.37 1.38 -5.94
N LEU A 209 4.42 0.56 -6.41
CA LEU A 209 3.82 0.68 -7.73
C LEU A 209 3.06 2.00 -7.86
N PHE A 210 2.31 2.41 -6.83
CA PHE A 210 1.57 3.66 -6.82
C PHE A 210 2.49 4.89 -6.88
N VAL A 211 3.55 4.93 -6.06
CA VAL A 211 4.58 5.99 -6.09
C VAL A 211 5.20 6.08 -7.49
N THR A 212 5.54 4.94 -8.09
CA THR A 212 6.09 4.88 -9.45
C THR A 212 5.09 5.45 -10.47
N ALA A 213 3.81 5.09 -10.35
CA ALA A 213 2.75 5.62 -11.22
C ALA A 213 2.56 7.13 -11.06
N LEU A 214 2.62 7.66 -9.82
CA LEU A 214 2.54 9.09 -9.52
C LEU A 214 3.70 9.86 -10.14
N LEU A 215 4.93 9.38 -10.00
CA LEU A 215 6.11 10.01 -10.62
C LEU A 215 6.01 10.05 -12.15
N ARG A 216 5.58 8.94 -12.78
CA ARG A 216 5.34 8.89 -14.23
C ARG A 216 4.22 9.84 -14.66
N TYR A 217 3.16 9.95 -13.86
CA TYR A 217 2.07 10.89 -14.12
C TYR A 217 2.57 12.33 -14.04
N ILE A 218 3.32 12.68 -13.00
CA ILE A 218 3.92 14.00 -12.83
C ILE A 218 4.83 14.30 -14.02
N ALA A 219 5.79 13.42 -14.34
CA ALA A 219 6.72 13.61 -15.46
C ALA A 219 6.01 13.82 -16.81
N ALA A 220 4.89 13.14 -17.05
CA ALA A 220 4.11 13.32 -18.28
C ALA A 220 3.29 14.61 -18.32
N VAL A 221 3.00 15.23 -17.17
CA VAL A 221 2.15 16.43 -17.06
C VAL A 221 2.96 17.70 -16.75
N VAL A 222 4.22 17.58 -16.31
CA VAL A 222 5.17 18.69 -16.18
C VAL A 222 5.90 18.89 -17.51
N PRO A 223 5.75 20.04 -18.20
CA PRO A 223 6.62 20.35 -19.33
C PRO A 223 8.08 20.47 -18.86
N HIS A 224 9.02 19.87 -19.59
CA HIS A 224 10.45 20.11 -19.33
C HIS A 224 10.78 21.59 -19.58
N PRO A 225 11.59 22.25 -18.71
CA PRO A 225 12.00 23.64 -18.89
C PRO A 225 12.87 23.87 -20.14
N HIS A 226 13.35 22.80 -20.78
CA HIS A 226 13.96 22.86 -22.10
C HIS A 226 13.05 22.14 -23.09
N GLY A 227 12.40 22.92 -23.95
CA GLY A 227 11.46 22.43 -24.94
C GLY A 227 12.08 21.35 -25.81
N ARG A 228 11.66 20.11 -25.60
CA ARG A 228 11.65 19.12 -26.67
C ARG A 228 10.24 19.09 -27.23
N ARG A 229 10.14 19.66 -28.43
CA ARG A 229 8.98 19.65 -29.33
C ARG A 229 8.46 18.22 -29.50
N ASP A 230 7.14 18.13 -29.52
CA ASP A 230 6.30 17.17 -30.23
C ASP A 230 6.87 15.75 -30.40
N VAL A 231 6.34 14.82 -29.61
CA VAL A 231 6.03 13.50 -30.16
C VAL A 231 4.52 13.44 -30.28
N ALA A 232 4.10 13.45 -31.54
CA ALA A 232 2.74 13.51 -32.01
C ALA A 232 1.85 12.46 -31.34
N ALA A 233 0.59 12.85 -31.19
CA ALA A 233 -0.52 11.94 -31.07
C ALA A 233 -0.49 10.93 -32.22
N THR A 234 -0.30 9.64 -31.93
CA THR A 234 -0.76 8.55 -32.78
C THR A 234 -0.90 7.27 -31.95
N ALA A 235 -2.13 6.74 -32.00
CA ALA A 235 -2.63 5.41 -31.61
C ALA A 235 -2.72 5.06 -30.11
#